data_AF-A0A7K0J0W0-F1
#
_entry.id   AF-A0A7K0J0W0-F1
#
_cell.length_a   1.000
_cell.length_b   1.000
_cell.length_c   1.000
_cell.angle_alpha   90.00
_cell.angle_beta   90.00
_cell.angle_gamma   90.00
#
_symmetry.space_group_name_H-M   'P 1'
#
loop_
_entity.id
_entity.type
_entity.pdbx_description
1 polymer ?
#
loop_
_entity_poly.entity_id
_entity_poly.type
_entity_poly.pdbx_seq_one_letter_code
_entity_poly.pdbx_strand_id
1 'polypeptide(L)'
;MLDANNDLGAALFKTWTEKQRCDEIQKLVEGYRKGVPVGILCKMSETIAGDKKKAKKYLKLFLTEAERKAAIESSSASMLPLITAVMK
;
A
#
# COMPACT_ATOMS: atom_id res chain seq x y z
N MET A 1 -8.37 -19.63 -2.42
CA MET A 1 -8.30 -19.36 -3.87
C MET A 1 -8.58 -17.87 -4.13
N LEU A 2 -7.64 -16.99 -3.78
CA LEU A 2 -7.67 -15.55 -4.12
C LEU A 2 -6.52 -15.17 -5.06
N ASP A 3 -5.69 -16.14 -5.42
CA ASP A 3 -4.39 -15.92 -6.08
C ASP A 3 -4.52 -15.48 -7.55
N ALA A 4 -5.54 -15.95 -8.26
CA ALA A 4 -5.74 -15.61 -9.68
C ALA A 4 -6.11 -14.12 -9.90
N ASN A 5 -6.86 -13.51 -8.97
CA ASN A 5 -7.24 -12.10 -9.07
C ASN A 5 -6.10 -11.15 -8.69
N ASN A 6 -5.22 -11.58 -7.78
CA ASN A 6 -4.06 -10.81 -7.37
C ASN A 6 -3.05 -10.67 -8.52
N ASP A 7 -2.88 -11.73 -9.32
CA ASP A 7 -1.97 -11.75 -10.47
C ASP A 7 -2.50 -10.91 -11.65
N LEU A 8 -3.81 -10.96 -11.93
CA LEU A 8 -4.42 -10.15 -13.00
C LEU A 8 -4.31 -8.64 -12.71
N GLY A 9 -4.58 -8.22 -11.47
CA GLY A 9 -4.40 -6.84 -11.05
C GLY A 9 -2.94 -6.40 -11.13
N ALA A 10 -2.02 -7.24 -10.62
CA ALA A 10 -0.58 -6.98 -10.72
C ALA A 10 -0.09 -6.87 -12.18
N ALA A 11 -0.59 -7.73 -13.07
CA ALA A 11 -0.27 -7.71 -14.49
C ALA A 11 -0.79 -6.42 -15.17
N LEU A 12 -1.97 -5.94 -14.78
CA LEU A 12 -2.50 -4.67 -15.26
C LEU A 12 -1.61 -3.50 -14.82
N PHE A 13 -1.21 -3.43 -13.54
CA PHE A 13 -0.36 -2.34 -13.08
C PHE A 13 1.02 -2.33 -13.73
N LYS A 14 1.52 -3.47 -14.23
CA LYS A 14 2.77 -3.53 -15.01
C LYS A 14 2.71 -2.67 -16.27
N THR A 15 1.55 -2.51 -16.90
CA THR A 15 1.38 -1.67 -18.10
C THR A 15 1.23 -0.19 -17.78
N TRP A 16 1.02 0.17 -16.50
CA TRP A 16 0.84 1.54 -16.06
C TRP A 16 2.16 2.28 -15.94
N THR A 17 2.13 3.56 -16.32
CA THR A 17 3.20 4.52 -16.07
C THR A 17 3.42 4.74 -14.57
N GLU A 18 4.59 5.28 -14.21
CA GLU A 18 4.89 5.63 -12.82
C GLU A 18 3.87 6.62 -12.25
N LYS A 19 3.44 7.60 -13.06
CA LYS A 19 2.43 8.58 -12.67
C LYS A 19 1.09 7.92 -12.32
N GLN A 20 0.61 7.01 -13.17
CA GLN A 20 -0.67 6.32 -12.92
C GLN A 20 -0.63 5.50 -11.63
N ARG A 21 0.48 4.80 -11.36
CA ARG A 21 0.66 4.06 -10.10
C ARG A 21 0.67 5.00 -8.88
N CYS A 22 1.37 6.12 -9.00
CA CYS A 22 1.45 7.15 -7.96
C CYS A 22 0.06 7.73 -7.65
N ASP A 23 -0.68 8.15 -8.69
CA ASP A 23 -2.01 8.74 -8.58
C ASP A 23 -3.01 7.74 -7.95
N GLU A 24 -2.89 6.44 -8.25
CA GLU A 24 -3.76 5.42 -7.67
C GLU A 24 -3.42 5.11 -6.21
N ILE A 25 -2.14 5.08 -5.84
CA ILE A 25 -1.72 4.93 -4.44
C ILE A 25 -2.19 6.14 -3.63
N GLN A 26 -2.21 7.34 -4.21
CA GLN A 26 -2.78 8.51 -3.55
C GLN A 26 -4.27 8.30 -3.21
N LYS A 27 -5.08 7.81 -4.15
CA LYS A 27 -6.49 7.48 -3.88
C LYS A 27 -6.64 6.40 -2.81
N LEU A 28 -5.76 5.41 -2.82
CA LEU A 28 -5.74 4.35 -1.81
C LEU A 28 -5.44 4.91 -0.40
N VAL A 29 -4.55 5.90 -0.30
CA VAL A 29 -4.30 6.64 0.95
C VAL A 29 -5.52 7.43 1.40
N GLU A 30 -6.25 8.06 0.49
CA GLU A 30 -7.54 8.71 0.82
C GLU A 30 -8.57 7.69 1.32
N GLY A 31 -8.60 6.49 0.74
CA GLY A 31 -9.41 5.38 1.23
C GLY A 31 -9.03 4.95 2.64
N TYR A 32 -7.74 4.85 2.95
CA TYR A 32 -7.24 4.56 4.29
C TYR A 32 -7.72 5.58 5.32
N ARG A 33 -7.64 6.87 4.99
CA ARG A 33 -8.15 7.95 5.85
C ARG A 33 -9.67 7.86 6.08
N LYS A 34 -10.40 7.19 5.18
CA LYS A 34 -11.84 6.92 5.27
C LYS A 34 -12.17 5.56 5.90
N GLY A 35 -11.18 4.83 6.41
CA GLY A 35 -11.38 3.58 7.13
C GLY A 35 -11.02 2.30 6.35
N VAL A 36 -10.37 2.39 5.18
CA VAL A 36 -9.80 1.20 4.54
C VAL A 36 -8.73 0.61 5.48
N PRO A 37 -8.77 -0.71 5.77
CA PRO A 37 -7.78 -1.34 6.64
C PRO A 37 -6.34 -1.16 6.17
N VAL A 38 -5.43 -0.88 7.11
CA VAL A 38 -3.98 -0.70 6.84
C VAL A 38 -3.35 -1.88 6.08
N GLY A 39 -3.80 -3.11 6.34
CA GLY A 39 -3.33 -4.29 5.62
C GLY A 39 -3.67 -4.26 4.12
N ILE A 40 -4.84 -3.71 3.77
CA ILE A 40 -5.26 -3.53 2.37
C ILE A 40 -4.42 -2.41 1.74
N LEU A 41 -4.25 -1.28 2.43
CA LEU A 41 -3.37 -0.20 1.98
C LEU A 41 -1.97 -0.72 1.63
N CYS A 42 -1.33 -1.46 2.55
CA CYS A 42 0.03 -1.97 2.33
C CYS A 42 0.11 -2.96 1.15
N LYS A 43 -0.79 -3.96 1.11
CA LYS A 43 -0.77 -4.98 0.06
C LYS A 43 -1.06 -4.37 -1.31
N MET A 44 -2.10 -3.54 -1.42
CA MET A 44 -2.47 -2.92 -2.69
C MET A 44 -1.40 -1.91 -3.14
N SER A 45 -0.77 -1.16 -2.23
CA SER A 45 0.35 -0.28 -2.60
C SER A 45 1.53 -1.06 -3.16
N GLU A 46 1.85 -2.23 -2.60
CA GLU A 46 2.89 -3.11 -3.13
C GLU A 46 2.53 -3.66 -4.51
N THR A 47 1.29 -4.13 -4.69
CA THR A 47 0.78 -4.61 -5.98
C THR A 47 0.77 -3.52 -7.06
N ILE A 48 0.29 -2.32 -6.74
CA ILE A 48 0.24 -1.18 -7.67
C ILE A 48 1.64 -0.69 -8.02
N ALA A 49 2.51 -0.53 -7.02
CA ALA A 49 3.88 -0.07 -7.23
C ALA A 49 4.72 -1.10 -8.02
N GLY A 50 4.37 -2.38 -7.90
CA GLY A 50 5.07 -3.52 -8.50
C GLY A 50 6.28 -4.00 -7.69
N ASP A 51 6.67 -3.25 -6.66
CA ASP A 51 7.66 -3.67 -5.68
C ASP A 51 7.51 -2.90 -4.35
N LYS A 52 8.03 -3.52 -3.29
CA LYS A 52 7.94 -3.02 -1.92
C LYS A 52 8.69 -1.70 -1.69
N LYS A 53 9.82 -1.47 -2.37
CA LYS A 53 10.63 -0.25 -2.18
C LYS A 53 9.90 0.96 -2.73
N LYS A 54 9.27 0.83 -3.91
CA LYS A 54 8.44 1.87 -4.51
C LYS A 54 7.18 2.14 -3.68
N ALA A 55 6.49 1.09 -3.22
CA ALA A 55 5.33 1.24 -2.34
C ALA A 55 5.66 2.09 -1.10
N LYS A 56 6.78 1.77 -0.45
CA LYS A 56 7.31 2.55 0.68
C LYS A 56 7.58 4.01 0.32
N LYS A 57 8.18 4.28 -0.85
CA LYS A 57 8.43 5.65 -1.33
C LYS A 57 7.12 6.43 -1.49
N TYR A 58 6.12 5.86 -2.14
CA TYR A 58 4.82 6.52 -2.35
C TYR A 58 4.06 6.71 -1.04
N LEU A 59 4.04 5.70 -0.17
CA LEU A 59 3.37 5.82 1.12
C LEU A 59 4.02 6.89 2.01
N LYS A 60 5.36 7.05 1.96
CA LYS A 60 6.04 8.16 2.65
C LYS A 60 5.75 9.53 2.05
N LEU A 61 5.46 9.59 0.76
CA LEU A 61 5.09 10.83 0.07
C LEU A 61 3.70 11.31 0.49
N PHE A 62 2.75 10.39 0.65
CA PHE A 62 1.33 10.75 0.87
C PHE A 62 0.86 10.66 2.32
N LEU A 63 1.45 9.78 3.13
CA LEU A 63 1.16 9.70 4.56
C LEU A 63 2.10 10.59 5.35
N THR A 64 1.57 11.24 6.37
CA THR A 64 2.36 11.91 7.39
C THR A 64 3.09 10.90 8.28
N GLU A 65 4.08 11.36 9.04
CA GLU A 65 4.75 10.50 10.03
C GLU A 65 3.77 9.98 11.09
N ALA A 66 2.84 10.82 11.55
CA ALA A 66 1.83 10.45 12.52
C ALA A 66 0.92 9.33 11.99
N GLU A 67 0.45 9.44 10.75
CA GLU A 67 -0.38 8.41 10.13
C GLU A 67 0.37 7.07 9.98
N ARG A 68 1.67 7.10 9.66
CA ARG A 68 2.49 5.89 9.57
C ARG A 68 2.72 5.24 10.93
N LYS A 69 2.90 6.02 12.00
CA LYS A 69 3.01 5.50 13.38
C LYS A 69 1.69 4.86 13.82
N ALA A 70 0.57 5.56 13.63
CA ALA A 70 -0.76 5.04 13.94
C ALA A 70 -1.08 3.74 13.17
N ALA A 71 -0.66 3.65 11.91
CA ALA A 71 -0.78 2.45 11.09
C ALA A 71 -0.03 1.25 11.71
N ILE A 72 1.19 1.47 12.22
CA ILE A 72 1.99 0.43 12.90
C ILE A 72 1.35 0.03 14.24
N GLU A 73 0.90 1.01 15.03
CA GLU A 73 0.31 0.78 16.36
C GLU A 73 -1.04 0.06 16.30
N SER A 74 -1.86 0.36 15.29
CA SER A 74 -3.17 -0.30 15.08
C SER A 74 -3.08 -1.69 14.44
N SER A 75 -1.87 -2.16 14.15
CA SER A 75 -1.65 -3.45 13.49
C SER A 75 -1.72 -4.62 14.45
N SER A 76 -2.34 -5.72 14.03
CA SER A 76 -2.21 -7.00 14.75
C SER A 76 -0.76 -7.51 14.70
N ALA A 77 -0.36 -8.28 15.72
CA ALA A 77 0.98 -8.85 15.80
C ALA A 77 1.39 -9.65 14.54
N SER A 78 0.44 -10.35 13.93
CA SER A 78 0.64 -11.10 12.68
C SER A 78 0.94 -10.23 11.45
N MET A 79 0.44 -8.99 11.42
CA MET A 79 0.59 -8.07 10.29
C MET A 79 1.71 -7.05 10.50
N LEU A 80 2.18 -6.90 11.74
CA LEU A 80 3.20 -5.94 12.14
C LEU A 80 4.49 -6.02 11.30
N PRO A 81 5.06 -7.20 10.96
CA PRO A 81 6.26 -7.27 10.13
C PRO A 81 6.03 -6.72 8.72
N LEU A 82 4.86 -6.99 8.13
CA LEU A 82 4.50 -6.51 6.81
C LEU A 82 4.31 -5.00 6.81
N ILE A 83 3.55 -4.48 7.77
CA ILE A 83 3.21 -3.05 7.87
C ILE A 83 4.46 -2.24 8.21
N THR A 84 5.27 -2.68 9.17
CA THR A 84 6.53 -2.00 9.54
C THR A 84 7.48 -1.90 8.35
N ALA A 85 7.58 -2.94 7.53
CA ALA A 85 8.51 -2.95 6.41
C ALA A 85 8.20 -1.90 5.33
N VAL A 86 6.96 -1.43 5.26
CA VAL A 86 6.52 -0.42 4.28
C VAL A 86 6.29 0.95 4.93
N MET A 87 5.91 1.00 6.21
CA MET A 87 5.58 2.25 6.93
C MET A 87 6.75 2.89 7.70
N LYS A 88 7.81 2.14 8.02
CA LYS A 88 9.02 2.65 8.71
C LYS A 88 9.95 3.41 7.76
#